data_AF-A0A7S0YAX0-F1
#
_entry.id   AF-A0A7S0YAX0-F1
#
_cell.length_a   1.000
_cell.length_b   1.000
_cell.length_c   1.000
_cell.angle_alpha   90.00
_cell.angle_beta   90.00
_cell.angle_gamma   90.00
#
_symmetry.space_group_name_H-M   'P 1'
#
loop_
_entity.id
_entity.type
_entity.pdbx_description
1 polymer ?
#
loop_
_entity_poly.entity_id
_entity_poly.type
_entity_poly.pdbx_seq_one_letter_code
_entity_poly.pdbx_strand_id
1 'polypeptide(L)'
;MFANTADHAQLHPRNALGDITNYLPARDAFEKQESLKYPLDENVDVSLSSLLKKQTENSSAQAPVEILPDPRLIDNSRTSEGNRKRKRLWKDVDSLNHDDPQACSHYAISIMEYLRKAEQTRRASPSYFNRQTDILPRMRLILVDWLVEVSEEFKLSCDTLFQSINYFDRYLSVFKVSRNQLQLVGITSMWVASKFEEVYPPTASEFSYITDYTYRKEELIKMEESILKELNYELAVPTAKTFLRRLLQVCEPNDELHYLSNYLTEVSLMDHKFLAYLPSQIAASAVFLANLMFNQYPWTATLEHYSGYHLKDFSKCLELLNYVLLLTFSRGKKGVFFTLYDKYANEKFLGVSKMQPIPQESIIKYLEKYLDYY
;
A
#
# COMPACT_ATOMS: atom_id res chain seq x y z
N MET A 1 -4.61 -24.14 40.42
CA MET A 1 -3.53 -24.58 39.50
C MET A 1 -4.06 -24.51 38.07
N PHE A 2 -4.12 -23.32 37.49
CA PHE A 2 -4.36 -23.16 36.05
C PHE A 2 -3.01 -22.85 35.43
N ALA A 3 -2.51 -23.79 34.64
CA ALA A 3 -1.23 -23.70 33.98
C ALA A 3 -1.29 -22.60 32.92
N ASN A 4 -0.41 -21.62 33.08
CA ASN A 4 -0.05 -20.64 32.07
C ASN A 4 0.78 -21.37 31.00
N THR A 5 0.16 -21.80 29.91
CA THR A 5 0.89 -22.15 28.69
C THR A 5 0.75 -20.99 27.73
N ALA A 6 1.54 -19.94 27.97
CA ALA A 6 1.85 -18.97 26.95
C ALA A 6 2.72 -19.68 25.92
N ASP A 7 2.13 -19.96 24.76
CA ASP A 7 2.83 -20.43 23.57
C ASP A 7 3.68 -19.25 23.07
N HIS A 8 4.82 -19.03 23.71
CA HIS A 8 5.83 -18.08 23.24
C HIS A 8 6.37 -18.64 21.93
N ALA A 9 5.78 -18.21 20.81
CA ALA A 9 6.42 -18.29 19.51
C ALA A 9 7.85 -17.77 19.69
N GLN A 10 8.84 -18.64 19.46
CA GLN A 10 10.25 -18.26 19.60
C GLN A 10 10.53 -17.18 18.56
N LEU A 11 10.59 -15.92 19.02
CA LEU A 11 11.08 -14.81 18.21
C LEU A 11 12.50 -15.17 17.77
N HIS A 12 12.74 -15.19 16.46
CA HIS A 12 14.09 -15.39 15.95
C HIS A 12 14.76 -14.03 15.77
N PRO A 13 16.00 -13.84 16.25
CA PRO A 13 16.71 -12.59 16.02
C PRO A 13 16.95 -12.48 14.52
N ARG A 14 16.46 -11.41 13.90
CA ARG A 14 16.79 -11.11 12.52
C ARG A 14 18.02 -10.24 12.53
N ASN A 15 19.00 -10.58 11.69
CA ASN A 15 20.19 -9.74 11.53
C ASN A 15 19.72 -8.30 11.30
N ALA A 16 20.32 -7.34 11.99
CA ALA A 16 20.20 -5.95 11.58
C ALA A 16 20.46 -5.86 10.08
N LEU A 17 19.82 -4.89 9.42
CA LEU A 17 20.12 -4.58 8.03
C LEU A 17 21.62 -4.32 7.95
N GLY A 18 22.40 -5.35 7.60
CA GLY A 18 23.83 -5.24 7.36
C GLY A 18 24.05 -4.13 6.34
N ASP A 19 25.25 -3.54 6.29
CA ASP A 19 25.55 -2.32 5.52
C ASP A 19 24.61 -2.16 4.31
N ILE A 20 23.59 -1.29 4.44
CA ILE A 20 22.44 -1.17 3.51
C ILE A 20 22.93 -0.89 2.06
N THR A 21 24.21 -0.53 1.92
CA THR A 21 24.94 -0.36 0.67
C THR A 21 25.27 -1.68 -0.07
N ASN A 22 25.38 -2.81 0.64
CA ASN A 22 25.89 -4.09 0.14
C ASN A 22 24.81 -5.13 -0.22
N TYR A 23 23.52 -4.78 -0.16
CA TYR A 23 22.45 -5.67 -0.65
C TYR A 23 22.52 -5.75 -2.19
N LEU A 24 23.28 -6.72 -2.69
CA LEU A 24 23.76 -6.83 -4.08
C LEU A 24 22.79 -7.41 -5.14
N PRO A 25 21.63 -8.04 -4.88
CA PRO A 25 20.85 -8.62 -5.99
C PRO A 25 20.30 -7.59 -6.99
N ALA A 26 20.12 -6.33 -6.57
CA ALA A 26 19.43 -5.30 -7.35
C ALA A 26 20.32 -4.15 -7.85
N ARG A 27 21.63 -4.14 -7.54
CA ARG A 27 22.54 -3.04 -7.94
C ARG A 27 22.55 -2.83 -9.46
N ASP A 28 22.53 -3.92 -10.23
CA ASP A 28 22.52 -3.85 -11.70
C ASP A 28 21.13 -3.66 -12.33
N ALA A 29 20.05 -3.89 -11.57
CA ALA A 29 18.68 -3.72 -12.06
C ALA A 29 18.18 -2.27 -11.85
N PHE A 30 18.50 -1.69 -10.69
CA PHE A 30 18.07 -0.35 -10.30
C PHE A 30 18.93 0.76 -10.93
N GLU A 31 20.27 0.59 -11.00
CA GLU A 31 21.16 1.58 -11.65
C GLU A 31 20.96 1.62 -13.18
N LYS A 32 20.51 0.52 -13.80
CA LYS A 32 20.07 0.51 -15.21
C LYS A 32 18.68 1.12 -15.44
N GLN A 33 17.89 1.31 -14.38
CA GLN A 33 16.53 1.88 -14.44
C GLN A 33 16.46 3.34 -13.97
N GLU A 34 17.42 3.84 -13.17
CA GLU A 34 17.53 5.26 -12.79
C GLU A 34 17.85 6.18 -13.97
N SER A 35 18.34 5.63 -15.09
CA SER A 35 18.48 6.34 -16.36
C SER A 35 17.14 6.60 -17.06
N LEU A 36 16.02 6.05 -16.58
CA LEU A 36 14.67 6.44 -16.97
C LEU A 36 14.21 7.66 -16.14
N LYS A 37 14.52 8.85 -16.65
CA LYS A 37 13.81 10.08 -16.26
C LYS A 37 12.33 9.92 -16.63
N TYR A 38 11.45 9.97 -15.63
CA TYR A 38 10.03 10.29 -15.82
C TYR A 38 9.92 11.81 -15.95
N PRO A 39 9.52 12.38 -17.09
CA PRO A 39 9.23 13.79 -17.19
C PRO A 39 7.77 14.03 -16.78
N LEU A 40 7.55 15.02 -15.93
CA LEU A 40 6.43 15.93 -16.14
C LEU A 40 6.67 16.59 -17.51
N ASP A 41 5.65 16.59 -18.37
CA ASP A 41 5.68 16.83 -19.83
C ASP A 41 6.70 17.84 -20.38
N GLU A 42 7.33 17.48 -21.51
CA GLU A 42 7.22 18.20 -22.79
C GLU A 42 7.90 17.39 -23.93
N ASN A 43 7.09 16.92 -24.89
CA ASN A 43 7.44 16.53 -26.28
C ASN A 43 8.31 15.27 -26.54
N VAL A 44 7.61 14.14 -26.72
CA VAL A 44 7.67 13.23 -27.89
C VAL A 44 8.99 13.22 -28.68
N ASP A 45 9.77 12.14 -28.62
CA ASP A 45 9.73 11.03 -29.59
C ASP A 45 11.05 10.20 -29.64
N VAL A 46 10.90 8.96 -30.10
CA VAL A 46 11.90 8.04 -30.66
C VAL A 46 12.86 7.32 -29.68
N SER A 47 12.33 6.43 -28.83
CA SER A 47 13.13 5.24 -28.42
C SER A 47 12.35 4.04 -27.85
N LEU A 48 11.03 4.17 -27.61
CA LEU A 48 10.20 3.12 -27.00
C LEU A 48 10.00 1.86 -27.88
N SER A 49 10.23 1.95 -29.20
CA SER A 49 10.12 0.82 -30.12
C SER A 49 11.24 -0.23 -29.96
N SER A 50 12.35 0.11 -29.28
CA SER A 50 13.51 -0.76 -29.15
C SER A 50 13.48 -1.67 -27.91
N LEU A 51 12.80 -1.28 -26.83
CA LEU A 51 12.62 -2.12 -25.63
C LEU A 51 11.49 -3.14 -25.78
N LEU A 52 10.45 -2.83 -26.57
CA LEU A 52 9.35 -3.77 -26.86
C LEU A 52 9.82 -5.00 -27.63
N LYS A 53 10.86 -4.89 -28.47
CA LYS A 53 11.38 -6.04 -29.25
C LYS A 53 12.11 -7.09 -28.42
N LYS A 54 12.70 -6.72 -27.28
CA LYS A 54 13.46 -7.68 -26.44
C LYS A 54 12.61 -8.44 -25.42
N GLN A 55 11.39 -7.97 -25.14
CA GLN A 55 10.44 -8.70 -24.30
C GLN A 55 9.51 -9.64 -25.11
N THR A 56 9.40 -9.46 -26.43
CA THR A 56 8.63 -10.35 -27.31
C THR A 56 9.32 -11.67 -27.68
N GLU A 57 10.63 -11.84 -27.43
CA GLU A 57 11.35 -13.04 -27.88
C GLU A 57 11.47 -14.18 -26.84
N ASN A 58 10.99 -14.01 -25.59
CA ASN A 58 11.14 -15.03 -24.54
C ASN A 58 9.87 -15.28 -23.70
N SER A 59 8.67 -15.15 -24.27
CA SER A 59 7.43 -15.53 -23.60
C SER A 59 6.47 -16.21 -24.58
N SER A 60 6.73 -17.48 -24.87
CA SER A 60 5.78 -18.36 -25.57
C SER A 60 4.72 -18.91 -24.59
N ALA A 61 4.09 -18.02 -23.82
CA ALA A 61 2.88 -18.29 -23.08
C ALA A 61 1.95 -17.10 -23.32
N GLN A 62 1.07 -17.21 -24.30
CA GLN A 62 -0.01 -16.26 -24.52
C GLN A 62 -0.92 -16.28 -23.30
N ALA A 63 -0.78 -15.29 -22.41
CA ALA A 63 -1.87 -14.92 -21.52
C ALA A 63 -3.01 -14.42 -22.42
N PRO A 64 -4.25 -14.91 -22.25
CA PRO A 64 -5.37 -14.43 -23.05
C PRO A 64 -5.51 -12.93 -22.81
N VAL A 65 -5.57 -12.16 -23.89
CA VAL A 65 -6.01 -10.75 -23.83
C VAL A 65 -7.51 -10.81 -23.53
N GLU A 66 -7.87 -10.98 -22.25
CA GLU A 66 -9.23 -10.79 -21.78
C GLU A 66 -9.63 -9.34 -22.03
N ILE A 67 -10.82 -9.14 -22.59
CA ILE A 67 -11.42 -7.81 -22.73
C ILE A 67 -11.67 -7.31 -21.31
N LEU A 68 -10.87 -6.34 -20.85
CA LEU A 68 -11.06 -5.74 -19.53
C LEU A 68 -12.48 -5.16 -19.42
N PRO A 69 -13.14 -5.34 -18.26
CA PRO A 69 -14.54 -4.98 -18.07
C PRO A 69 -14.75 -3.46 -18.18
N ASP A 70 -15.73 -3.05 -18.98
CA ASP A 70 -16.04 -1.65 -19.28
C ASP A 70 -16.58 -0.96 -18.02
N PRO A 71 -15.94 0.14 -17.53
CA PRO A 71 -16.31 0.84 -16.32
C PRO A 71 -17.60 1.67 -16.47
N ARG A 72 -18.33 1.55 -17.59
CA ARG A 72 -19.66 2.14 -17.79
C ARG A 72 -20.83 1.16 -17.64
N LEU A 73 -20.57 -0.14 -17.55
CA LEU A 73 -21.61 -1.15 -17.39
C LEU A 73 -22.16 -1.17 -15.96
N ILE A 74 -23.45 -0.87 -15.79
CA ILE A 74 -24.11 -0.92 -14.48
C ILE A 74 -24.13 -2.37 -13.96
N ASP A 75 -23.91 -2.55 -12.66
CA ASP A 75 -24.07 -3.85 -11.98
C ASP A 75 -25.45 -4.44 -12.31
N ASN A 76 -25.47 -5.58 -13.00
CA ASN A 76 -26.67 -6.25 -13.50
C ASN A 76 -27.44 -7.00 -12.38
N SER A 77 -27.12 -6.77 -11.11
CA SER A 77 -27.83 -7.32 -9.95
C SER A 77 -29.17 -6.63 -9.65
N ARG A 78 -30.10 -6.53 -10.62
CA ARG A 78 -31.50 -6.11 -10.33
C ARG A 78 -32.55 -6.87 -11.13
N THR A 79 -33.21 -7.81 -10.44
CA THR A 79 -34.57 -8.27 -10.75
C THR A 79 -35.61 -7.19 -10.46
N SER A 80 -36.56 -7.07 -11.40
CA SER A 80 -37.93 -6.51 -11.34
C SER A 80 -38.19 -5.04 -10.95
N GLU A 81 -38.52 -4.26 -11.99
CA GLU A 81 -39.66 -3.34 -12.20
C GLU A 81 -40.18 -2.36 -11.12
N GLY A 82 -40.34 -1.09 -11.55
CA GLY A 82 -41.50 -0.26 -11.17
C GLY A 82 -41.32 0.84 -10.11
N ASN A 83 -40.80 2.03 -10.49
CA ASN A 83 -41.46 3.36 -10.31
C ASN A 83 -40.46 4.52 -10.51
N ARG A 84 -40.86 5.52 -11.29
CA ARG A 84 -40.09 6.74 -11.62
C ARG A 84 -40.05 7.72 -10.44
N LYS A 85 -39.14 7.48 -9.49
CA LYS A 85 -38.41 8.56 -8.78
C LYS A 85 -37.02 8.59 -9.40
N ARG A 86 -36.34 9.75 -9.49
CA ARG A 86 -34.93 9.82 -9.92
C ARG A 86 -34.15 8.75 -9.12
N LYS A 87 -33.89 7.60 -9.74
CA LYS A 87 -33.33 6.45 -9.05
C LYS A 87 -31.92 6.87 -8.68
N ARG A 88 -31.58 6.84 -7.37
CA ARG A 88 -30.19 6.99 -6.95
C ARG A 88 -29.39 5.96 -7.76
N LEU A 89 -28.37 6.44 -8.49
CA LEU A 89 -27.48 5.59 -9.28
C LEU A 89 -26.63 4.69 -8.38
N TRP A 90 -26.52 5.06 -7.09
CA TRP A 90 -25.77 4.35 -6.06
C TRP A 90 -26.69 3.71 -5.01
N LYS A 91 -26.19 2.66 -4.36
CA LYS A 91 -26.85 1.94 -3.24
C LYS A 91 -26.41 2.52 -1.90
N ASP A 92 -27.36 2.75 -1.00
CA ASP A 92 -27.06 3.16 0.37
C ASP A 92 -26.61 1.95 1.20
N VAL A 93 -25.29 1.77 1.34
CA VAL A 93 -24.70 0.63 2.05
C VAL A 93 -24.77 0.78 3.58
N ASP A 94 -24.90 2.01 4.08
CA ASP A 94 -25.01 2.27 5.52
C ASP A 94 -26.41 1.98 6.06
N SER A 95 -27.43 2.06 5.19
CA SER A 95 -28.82 1.84 5.57
C SER A 95 -29.09 0.49 6.23
N LEU A 96 -28.32 -0.55 5.87
CA LEU A 96 -28.45 -1.90 6.43
C LEU A 96 -27.91 -2.00 7.87
N ASN A 97 -27.13 -1.02 8.31
CA ASN A 97 -26.40 -1.03 9.57
C ASN A 97 -26.92 0.04 10.54
N HIS A 98 -28.11 0.61 10.32
CA HIS A 98 -28.67 1.62 11.23
C HIS A 98 -29.03 1.08 12.61
N ASP A 99 -29.44 -0.19 12.67
CA ASP A 99 -29.84 -0.84 13.92
C ASP A 99 -28.65 -1.44 14.69
N ASP A 100 -27.45 -1.48 14.09
CA ASP A 100 -26.23 -1.94 14.76
C ASP A 100 -25.44 -0.74 15.33
N PRO A 101 -25.45 -0.54 16.67
CA PRO A 101 -24.69 0.53 17.29
C PRO A 101 -23.17 0.37 17.12
N GLN A 102 -22.66 -0.85 16.90
CA GLN A 102 -21.23 -1.08 16.68
C GLN A 102 -20.80 -0.65 15.27
N ALA A 103 -21.69 -0.73 14.28
CA ALA A 103 -21.40 -0.31 12.91
C ALA A 103 -21.26 1.22 12.76
N CYS A 104 -21.75 2.00 13.74
CA CYS A 104 -21.65 3.47 13.77
C CYS A 104 -22.09 4.16 12.46
N SER A 105 -23.04 3.56 11.73
CA SER A 105 -23.49 3.96 10.38
C SER A 105 -23.89 5.44 10.28
N HIS A 106 -24.56 5.96 11.32
CA HIS A 106 -24.98 7.36 11.42
C HIS A 106 -23.82 8.36 11.42
N TYR A 107 -22.63 7.94 11.83
CA TYR A 107 -21.42 8.77 11.88
C TYR A 107 -20.49 8.52 10.69
N ALA A 108 -20.76 7.51 9.86
CA ALA A 108 -19.85 7.08 8.79
C ALA A 108 -19.47 8.24 7.86
N ILE A 109 -20.44 9.04 7.41
CA ILE A 109 -20.20 10.20 6.55
C ILE A 109 -19.28 11.22 7.25
N SER A 110 -19.60 11.60 8.48
CA SER A 110 -18.82 12.58 9.25
C SER A 110 -17.40 12.10 9.55
N ILE A 111 -17.24 10.81 9.85
CA ILE A 111 -15.93 10.17 10.03
C ILE A 111 -15.13 10.26 8.72
N MET A 112 -15.72 9.87 7.59
CA MET A 112 -15.04 9.90 6.29
C MET A 112 -14.67 11.32 5.87
N GLU A 113 -15.53 12.31 6.10
CA GLU A 113 -15.23 13.73 5.86
C GLU A 113 -14.06 14.23 6.71
N TYR A 114 -14.02 13.84 7.99
CA TYR A 114 -12.90 14.17 8.88
C TYR A 114 -11.60 13.53 8.40
N LEU A 115 -11.62 12.24 8.06
CA LEU A 115 -10.44 11.51 7.58
C LEU A 115 -9.91 12.10 6.26
N ARG A 116 -10.78 12.53 5.34
CA ARG A 116 -10.38 13.23 4.10
C ARG A 116 -9.73 14.58 4.33
N LYS A 117 -10.13 15.30 5.39
CA LYS A 117 -9.46 16.54 5.79
C LYS A 117 -8.10 16.23 6.41
N ALA A 118 -8.04 15.23 7.27
CA ALA A 118 -6.81 14.82 7.95
C ALA A 118 -5.74 14.27 6.99
N GLU A 119 -6.11 13.52 5.95
CA GLU A 119 -5.13 12.92 5.02
C GLU A 119 -4.35 13.97 4.20
N GLN A 120 -4.89 15.18 4.07
CA GLN A 120 -4.25 16.28 3.33
C GLN A 120 -3.08 16.89 4.12
N THR A 121 -3.19 16.96 5.45
CA THR A 121 -2.21 17.66 6.30
C THR A 121 -1.28 16.69 7.02
N ARG A 122 -1.72 15.47 7.33
CA ARG A 122 -1.00 14.51 8.17
C ARG A 122 -0.16 13.51 7.35
N ARG A 123 0.55 14.01 6.34
CA ARG A 123 1.31 13.21 5.37
C ARG A 123 2.75 13.68 5.26
N ALA A 124 3.64 12.77 4.87
CA ALA A 124 5.02 13.09 4.56
C ALA A 124 5.12 13.93 3.28
N SER A 125 6.21 14.67 3.14
CA SER A 125 6.51 15.45 1.95
C SER A 125 6.90 14.51 0.78
N PRO A 126 6.23 14.56 -0.38
CA PRO A 126 6.55 13.68 -1.52
C PRO A 126 7.99 13.84 -2.03
N SER A 127 8.59 15.00 -1.77
CA SER A 127 9.90 15.37 -2.27
C SER A 127 10.96 15.40 -1.17
N TYR A 128 10.76 14.74 -0.02
CA TYR A 128 11.72 14.85 1.08
C TYR A 128 13.11 14.29 0.73
N PHE A 129 13.21 13.36 -0.23
CA PHE A 129 14.51 12.86 -0.70
C PHE A 129 15.39 13.96 -1.29
N ASN A 130 14.81 15.05 -1.81
CA ASN A 130 15.59 16.22 -2.27
C ASN A 130 16.35 16.91 -1.12
N ARG A 131 15.93 16.69 0.13
CA ARG A 131 16.59 17.21 1.33
C ARG A 131 17.54 16.21 1.97
N GLN A 132 17.35 14.91 1.72
CA GLN A 132 18.20 13.85 2.26
C GLN A 132 19.54 13.84 1.53
N THR A 133 20.64 13.90 2.28
CA THR A 133 22.00 13.90 1.71
C THR A 133 22.65 12.52 1.71
N ASP A 134 22.19 11.61 2.57
CA ASP A 134 22.79 10.29 2.78
C ASP A 134 21.79 9.13 2.56
N ILE A 135 20.48 9.42 2.53
CA ILE A 135 19.43 8.40 2.35
C ILE A 135 18.91 8.46 0.92
N LEU A 136 18.95 7.31 0.24
CA LEU A 136 18.38 7.13 -1.10
C LEU A 136 17.01 6.43 -1.04
N PRO A 137 16.14 6.61 -2.04
CA PRO A 137 14.84 5.91 -2.11
C PRO A 137 14.97 4.39 -1.95
N ARG A 138 16.03 3.81 -2.52
CA ARG A 138 16.34 2.38 -2.39
C ARG A 138 16.59 1.93 -0.94
N MET A 139 17.17 2.80 -0.10
CA MET A 139 17.44 2.47 1.31
C MET A 139 16.14 2.42 2.12
N ARG A 140 15.22 3.37 1.88
CA ARG A 140 13.86 3.30 2.45
C ARG A 140 13.19 2.00 2.06
N LEU A 141 13.28 1.64 0.79
CA LEU A 141 12.64 0.45 0.29
C LEU A 141 13.14 -0.84 0.98
N ILE A 142 14.47 -0.98 1.12
CA ILE A 142 15.08 -2.10 1.84
C ILE A 142 14.59 -2.14 3.30
N LEU A 143 14.49 -0.97 3.94
CA LEU A 143 13.96 -0.87 5.30
C LEU A 143 12.49 -1.27 5.37
N VAL A 144 11.64 -0.80 4.45
CA VAL A 144 10.20 -1.12 4.45
C VAL A 144 9.97 -2.61 4.23
N ASP A 145 10.69 -3.26 3.31
CA ASP A 145 10.63 -4.71 3.10
C ASP A 145 10.98 -5.47 4.39
N TRP A 146 12.02 -5.04 5.09
CA TRP A 146 12.38 -5.59 6.41
C TRP A 146 11.34 -5.29 7.50
N LEU A 147 10.71 -4.12 7.51
CA LEU A 147 9.62 -3.83 8.44
C LEU A 147 8.39 -4.72 8.19
N VAL A 148 8.10 -5.11 6.94
CA VAL A 148 7.08 -6.13 6.66
C VAL A 148 7.44 -7.45 7.38
N GLU A 149 8.70 -7.88 7.32
CA GLU A 149 9.16 -9.08 8.03
C GLU A 149 8.97 -8.96 9.55
N VAL A 150 9.40 -7.85 10.14
CA VAL A 150 9.26 -7.57 11.57
C VAL A 150 7.80 -7.58 11.99
N SER A 151 6.91 -7.02 11.17
CA SER A 151 5.47 -7.01 11.45
C SER A 151 4.88 -8.42 11.47
N GLU A 152 5.31 -9.31 10.58
CA GLU A 152 4.87 -10.71 10.57
C GLU A 152 5.45 -11.50 11.75
N GLU A 153 6.70 -11.22 12.14
CA GLU A 153 7.38 -11.87 13.27
C GLU A 153 6.68 -11.56 14.60
N PHE A 154 6.35 -10.28 14.83
CA PHE A 154 5.59 -9.83 16.00
C PHE A 154 4.07 -10.04 15.86
N LYS A 155 3.59 -10.51 14.70
CA LYS A 155 2.16 -10.67 14.38
C LYS A 155 1.37 -9.38 14.57
N LEU A 156 1.97 -8.24 14.22
CA LEU A 156 1.35 -6.92 14.32
C LEU A 156 0.22 -6.79 13.30
N SER A 157 -0.76 -5.95 13.63
CA SER A 157 -1.80 -5.57 12.70
C SER A 157 -1.23 -4.82 11.49
N CYS A 158 -1.94 -4.88 10.36
CA CYS A 158 -1.56 -4.10 9.20
C CYS A 158 -1.60 -2.59 9.50
N ASP A 159 -2.51 -2.12 10.37
CA ASP A 159 -2.55 -0.70 10.77
C ASP A 159 -1.23 -0.25 11.37
N THR A 160 -0.66 -1.04 12.28
CA THR A 160 0.66 -0.78 12.87
C THR A 160 1.74 -0.60 11.81
N LEU A 161 1.76 -1.44 10.77
CA LEU A 161 2.70 -1.30 9.66
C LEU A 161 2.49 0.02 8.89
N PHE A 162 1.26 0.32 8.49
CA PHE A 162 0.95 1.56 7.78
C PHE A 162 1.29 2.82 8.61
N GLN A 163 0.96 2.82 9.91
CA GLN A 163 1.30 3.91 10.82
C GLN A 163 2.81 4.05 10.98
N SER A 164 3.53 2.93 11.14
CA SER A 164 5.00 2.96 11.29
C SER A 164 5.69 3.64 10.13
N ILE A 165 5.24 3.37 8.90
CA ILE A 165 5.82 3.93 7.68
C ILE A 165 5.41 5.40 7.53
N ASN A 166 4.19 5.77 7.90
CA ASN A 166 3.79 7.18 7.95
C ASN A 166 4.67 7.99 8.92
N TYR A 167 4.89 7.48 10.14
CA TYR A 167 5.72 8.15 11.14
C TYR A 167 7.16 8.28 10.66
N PHE A 168 7.70 7.21 10.09
CA PHE A 168 9.02 7.18 9.48
C PHE A 168 9.16 8.24 8.37
N ASP A 169 8.28 8.24 7.37
CA ASP A 169 8.37 9.17 6.24
C ASP A 169 8.15 10.63 6.66
N ARG A 170 7.28 10.90 7.64
CA ARG A 170 7.09 12.24 8.22
C ARG A 170 8.34 12.71 8.96
N TYR A 171 8.99 11.84 9.71
CA TYR A 171 10.26 12.15 10.39
C TYR A 171 11.36 12.50 9.37
N LEU A 172 11.53 11.69 8.31
CA LEU A 172 12.47 11.95 7.21
C LEU A 172 12.08 13.17 6.36
N SER A 173 10.84 13.64 6.44
CA SER A 173 10.42 14.87 5.78
C SER A 173 11.09 16.11 6.36
N VAL A 174 11.55 16.04 7.61
CA VAL A 174 12.10 17.17 8.35
C VAL A 174 13.55 16.96 8.74
N PHE A 175 13.92 15.77 9.23
CA PHE A 175 15.29 15.46 9.67
C PHE A 175 16.13 14.86 8.56
N LYS A 176 17.37 15.34 8.44
CA LYS A 176 18.42 14.63 7.68
C LYS A 176 18.91 13.47 8.52
N VAL A 177 18.71 12.25 8.03
CA VAL A 177 19.09 11.02 8.73
C VAL A 177 20.34 10.44 8.07
N SER A 178 21.26 9.89 8.85
CA SER A 178 22.38 9.12 8.29
C SER A 178 21.97 7.67 8.05
N ARG A 179 22.59 7.00 7.07
CA ARG A 179 22.28 5.60 6.74
C ARG A 179 22.35 4.66 7.96
N ASN A 180 23.26 4.93 8.90
CA ASN A 180 23.45 4.14 10.13
C ASN A 180 22.30 4.31 11.14
N GLN A 181 21.54 5.40 11.05
CA GLN A 181 20.39 5.68 11.90
C GLN A 181 19.06 5.32 11.24
N LEU A 182 19.06 4.99 9.94
CA LEU A 182 17.84 4.74 9.19
C LEU A 182 17.02 3.59 9.79
N GLN A 183 17.68 2.47 10.14
CA GLN A 183 17.01 1.34 10.78
C GLN A 183 16.50 1.69 12.18
N LEU A 184 17.27 2.46 12.98
CA LEU A 184 16.83 2.94 14.29
C LEU A 184 15.54 3.77 14.20
N VAL A 185 15.45 4.71 13.24
CA VAL A 185 14.23 5.50 13.02
C VAL A 185 13.08 4.58 12.62
N GLY A 186 13.30 3.64 11.69
CA GLY A 186 12.27 2.71 11.21
C GLY A 186 11.70 1.83 12.32
N ILE A 187 12.57 1.13 13.04
CA ILE A 187 12.16 0.20 14.08
C ILE A 187 11.51 0.92 15.27
N THR A 188 11.99 2.12 15.61
CA THR A 188 11.37 2.94 16.65
C THR A 188 10.01 3.48 16.21
N SER A 189 9.84 3.85 14.93
CA SER A 189 8.55 4.26 14.38
C SER A 189 7.52 3.12 14.47
N MET A 190 7.94 1.88 14.22
CA MET A 190 7.10 0.70 14.42
C MET A 190 6.76 0.44 15.88
N TRP A 191 7.72 0.65 16.80
CA TRP A 191 7.46 0.53 18.22
C TRP A 191 6.43 1.57 18.71
N VAL A 192 6.55 2.83 18.27
CA VAL A 192 5.57 3.89 18.55
C VAL A 192 4.19 3.53 17.99
N ALA A 193 4.12 3.06 16.73
CA ALA A 193 2.87 2.61 16.12
C ALA A 193 2.24 1.43 16.86
N SER A 194 3.06 0.46 17.29
CA SER A 194 2.56 -0.70 18.03
C SER A 194 1.92 -0.27 19.34
N LYS A 195 2.53 0.66 20.08
CA LYS A 195 1.94 1.20 21.33
C LYS A 195 0.61 1.94 21.11
N PHE A 196 0.37 2.42 19.90
CA PHE A 196 -0.84 3.16 19.56
C PHE A 196 -1.97 2.25 19.08
N GLU A 197 -1.65 1.24 18.26
CA GLU A 197 -2.65 0.39 17.58
C GLU A 197 -2.86 -0.98 18.25
N GLU A 198 -1.83 -1.57 18.88
CA GLU A 198 -1.92 -2.92 19.42
C GLU A 198 -2.50 -2.96 20.83
N VAL A 199 -3.31 -3.99 21.11
CA VAL A 199 -3.82 -4.26 22.46
C VAL A 199 -2.67 -4.62 23.42
N TYR A 200 -1.70 -5.40 22.92
CA TYR A 200 -0.52 -5.84 23.66
C TYR A 200 0.75 -5.56 22.83
N PRO A 201 1.26 -4.32 22.86
CA PRO A 201 2.43 -3.96 22.06
C PRO A 201 3.71 -4.66 22.56
N PRO A 202 4.63 -5.05 21.65
CA PRO A 202 5.95 -5.53 22.08
C PRO A 202 6.74 -4.47 22.86
N THR A 203 7.54 -4.94 23.79
CA THR A 203 8.38 -4.11 24.64
C THR A 203 9.59 -3.56 23.89
N ALA A 204 10.20 -2.48 24.41
CA ALA A 204 11.46 -1.95 23.89
C ALA A 204 12.58 -3.01 23.84
N SER A 205 12.57 -3.96 24.78
CA SER A 205 13.56 -5.04 24.84
C SER A 205 13.38 -6.02 23.68
N GLU A 206 12.14 -6.33 23.29
CA GLU A 206 11.83 -7.17 22.12
C GLU A 206 12.21 -6.45 20.81
N PHE A 207 11.97 -5.15 20.72
CA PHE A 207 12.44 -4.33 19.59
C PHE A 207 13.97 -4.21 19.52
N SER A 208 14.66 -4.20 20.66
CA SER A 208 16.13 -4.28 20.70
C SER A 208 16.61 -5.66 20.23
N TYR A 209 15.95 -6.73 20.70
CA TYR A 209 16.25 -8.12 20.34
C TYR A 209 16.12 -8.39 18.83
N ILE A 210 15.03 -7.95 18.19
CA ILE A 210 14.82 -8.20 16.76
C ILE A 210 15.81 -7.48 15.84
N THR A 211 16.55 -6.51 16.38
CA THR A 211 17.67 -5.84 15.69
C THR A 211 19.02 -6.48 16.00
N ASP A 212 19.01 -7.70 16.55
CA ASP A 212 20.19 -8.39 17.07
C ASP A 212 21.01 -7.51 18.03
N TYR A 213 20.30 -6.76 18.89
CA TYR A 213 20.87 -5.80 19.84
C TYR A 213 21.76 -4.71 19.22
N THR A 214 21.64 -4.46 17.92
CA THR A 214 22.32 -3.35 17.23
C THR A 214 21.98 -2.02 17.87
N TYR A 215 20.75 -1.88 18.36
CA TYR A 215 20.30 -0.71 19.11
C TYR A 215 19.84 -1.12 20.50
N ARG A 216 20.34 -0.41 21.52
CA ARG A 216 19.94 -0.61 22.91
C ARG A 216 18.60 0.05 23.19
N LYS A 217 17.95 -0.40 24.26
CA LYS A 217 16.68 0.17 24.74
C LYS A 217 16.76 1.68 24.96
N GLU A 218 17.87 2.20 25.47
CA GLU A 218 18.06 3.63 25.72
C GLU A 218 18.10 4.44 24.42
N GLU A 219 18.61 3.85 23.33
CA GLU A 219 18.64 4.48 22.01
C GLU A 219 17.24 4.52 21.39
N LEU A 220 16.48 3.42 21.52
CA LEU A 220 15.07 3.38 21.11
C LEU A 220 14.24 4.44 21.84
N ILE A 221 14.40 4.58 23.16
CA ILE A 221 13.68 5.58 23.96
C ILE A 221 14.02 7.00 23.52
N LYS A 222 15.31 7.31 23.27
CA LYS A 222 15.72 8.63 22.78
C LYS A 222 15.18 8.92 21.38
N MET A 223 15.21 7.93 20.49
CA MET A 223 14.65 8.07 19.14
C MET A 223 13.13 8.25 19.19
N GLU A 224 12.45 7.55 20.09
CA GLU A 224 11.01 7.68 20.31
C GLU A 224 10.66 9.10 20.73
N GLU A 225 11.38 9.66 21.69
CA GLU A 225 11.18 11.04 22.12
C GLU A 225 11.36 12.03 20.96
N SER A 226 12.36 11.80 20.11
CA SER A 226 12.61 12.62 18.90
C SER A 226 11.45 12.52 17.91
N ILE A 227 10.99 11.30 17.60
CA ILE A 227 9.88 11.05 16.67
C ILE A 227 8.60 11.69 17.20
N LEU A 228 8.23 11.45 18.47
CA LEU A 228 6.99 11.99 19.04
C LEU A 228 6.95 13.52 19.04
N LYS A 229 8.07 14.17 19.36
CA LYS A 229 8.19 15.63 19.31
C LYS A 229 8.03 16.16 17.89
N GLU A 230 8.68 15.53 16.91
CA GLU A 230 8.57 15.93 15.51
C GLU A 230 7.15 15.79 14.97
N LEU A 231 6.50 14.68 15.28
CA LEU A 231 5.13 14.44 14.86
C LEU A 231 4.12 15.29 15.64
N ASN A 232 4.55 16.11 16.60
CA ASN A 232 3.71 16.85 17.54
C ASN A 232 2.66 15.96 18.21
N TYR A 233 3.02 14.70 18.50
CA TYR A 233 2.13 13.66 19.01
C TYR A 233 0.88 13.39 18.15
N GLU A 234 0.87 13.84 16.88
CA GLU A 234 -0.21 13.62 15.93
C GLU A 234 -0.04 12.23 15.28
N LEU A 235 -0.37 11.20 16.05
CA LEU A 235 -0.22 9.78 15.69
C LEU A 235 -1.45 9.22 14.96
N ALA A 236 -2.65 9.71 15.28
CA ALA A 236 -3.89 9.27 14.64
C ALA A 236 -4.01 9.82 13.21
N VAL A 237 -3.35 9.17 12.25
CA VAL A 237 -3.41 9.55 10.83
C VAL A 237 -4.24 8.56 10.02
N PRO A 238 -5.00 9.04 9.03
CA PRO A 238 -5.68 8.17 8.08
C PRO A 238 -4.66 7.52 7.13
N THR A 239 -4.78 6.21 6.92
CA THR A 239 -3.92 5.43 6.02
C THR A 239 -4.72 4.86 4.86
N ALA A 240 -4.04 4.31 3.84
CA ALA A 240 -4.73 3.68 2.72
C ALA A 240 -5.60 2.52 3.20
N LYS A 241 -5.14 1.80 4.24
CA LYS A 241 -5.91 0.76 4.93
C LYS A 241 -7.22 1.29 5.54
N THR A 242 -7.21 2.50 6.13
CA THR A 242 -8.42 3.14 6.68
C THR A 242 -9.48 3.32 5.60
N PHE A 243 -9.12 3.90 4.45
CA PHE A 243 -10.05 4.11 3.34
C PHE A 243 -10.43 2.80 2.64
N LEU A 244 -9.50 1.84 2.55
CA LEU A 244 -9.74 0.53 1.95
C LEU A 244 -10.87 -0.21 2.68
N ARG A 245 -10.89 -0.20 4.02
CA ARG A 245 -11.98 -0.83 4.79
C ARG A 245 -13.35 -0.31 4.36
N ARG A 246 -13.47 1.00 4.15
CA ARG A 246 -14.71 1.62 3.73
C ARG A 246 -15.10 1.21 2.31
N LEU A 247 -14.16 1.20 1.37
CA LEU A 247 -14.43 0.80 0.00
C LEU A 247 -14.76 -0.69 -0.12
N LEU A 248 -14.09 -1.53 0.66
CA LEU A 248 -14.39 -2.96 0.73
C LEU A 248 -15.81 -3.20 1.27
N GLN A 249 -16.24 -2.51 2.33
CA GLN A 249 -17.65 -2.57 2.78
C GLN A 249 -18.64 -2.24 1.66
N VAL A 250 -18.31 -1.30 0.77
CA VAL A 250 -19.13 -0.92 -0.38
C VAL A 250 -19.17 -2.01 -1.45
N CYS A 251 -18.07 -2.72 -1.66
CA CYS A 251 -17.99 -3.81 -2.65
C CYS A 251 -18.72 -5.09 -2.23
N GLU A 252 -19.01 -5.30 -0.94
CA GLU A 252 -19.45 -6.60 -0.39
C GLU A 252 -18.49 -7.74 -0.84
N PRO A 253 -17.20 -7.65 -0.46
CA PRO A 253 -16.14 -8.40 -1.10
C PRO A 253 -16.15 -9.85 -0.63
N ASN A 254 -15.81 -10.76 -1.54
CA ASN A 254 -15.36 -12.09 -1.13
C ASN A 254 -13.94 -12.03 -0.52
N ASP A 255 -13.50 -13.12 0.10
CA ASP A 255 -12.20 -13.18 0.77
C ASP A 255 -11.04 -12.89 -0.19
N GLU A 256 -11.13 -13.34 -1.46
CA GLU A 256 -10.11 -13.11 -2.48
C GLU A 256 -9.96 -11.61 -2.82
N LEU A 257 -11.07 -10.90 -3.05
CA LEU A 257 -11.08 -9.46 -3.28
C LEU A 257 -10.58 -8.69 -2.05
N HIS A 258 -10.95 -9.15 -0.86
CA HIS A 258 -10.45 -8.59 0.38
C HIS A 258 -8.91 -8.70 0.46
N TYR A 259 -8.35 -9.90 0.33
CA TYR A 259 -6.91 -10.11 0.44
C TYR A 259 -6.13 -9.46 -0.69
N LEU A 260 -6.63 -9.52 -1.94
CA LEU A 260 -5.97 -8.88 -3.07
C LEU A 260 -5.93 -7.37 -2.90
N SER A 261 -7.03 -6.73 -2.50
CA SER A 261 -7.04 -5.28 -2.30
C SER A 261 -6.09 -4.85 -1.16
N ASN A 262 -5.98 -5.67 -0.10
CA ASN A 262 -5.00 -5.44 0.96
C ASN A 262 -3.56 -5.55 0.47
N TYR A 263 -3.25 -6.62 -0.26
CA TYR A 263 -1.94 -6.82 -0.90
C TYR A 263 -1.57 -5.60 -1.75
N LEU A 264 -2.47 -5.15 -2.63
CA LEU A 264 -2.25 -3.99 -3.48
C LEU A 264 -2.03 -2.70 -2.68
N THR A 265 -2.76 -2.47 -1.59
CA THR A 265 -2.45 -1.33 -0.72
C THR A 265 -1.10 -1.45 -0.03
N GLU A 266 -0.65 -2.65 0.36
CA GLU A 266 0.70 -2.82 0.92
C GLU A 266 1.81 -2.70 -0.14
N VAL A 267 1.55 -3.06 -1.40
CA VAL A 267 2.48 -2.80 -2.53
C VAL A 267 2.80 -1.31 -2.63
N SER A 268 1.82 -0.43 -2.32
CA SER A 268 2.04 1.02 -2.33
C SER A 268 3.06 1.49 -1.29
N LEU A 269 3.29 0.73 -0.22
CA LEU A 269 4.26 1.09 0.82
C LEU A 269 5.70 0.97 0.33
N MET A 270 5.95 0.09 -0.65
CA MET A 270 7.29 -0.24 -1.14
C MET A 270 7.93 0.91 -1.92
N ASP A 271 7.16 1.63 -2.75
CA ASP A 271 7.68 2.75 -3.55
C ASP A 271 7.32 4.11 -2.95
N HIS A 272 8.35 4.92 -2.66
CA HIS A 272 8.17 6.30 -2.19
C HIS A 272 7.35 7.20 -3.13
N LYS A 273 7.22 6.86 -4.41
CA LYS A 273 6.41 7.63 -5.36
C LYS A 273 4.94 7.70 -4.94
N PHE A 274 4.46 6.74 -4.15
CA PHE A 274 3.10 6.78 -3.60
C PHE A 274 2.87 7.93 -2.61
N LEU A 275 3.93 8.53 -2.07
CA LEU A 275 3.82 9.76 -1.26
C LEU A 275 3.18 10.90 -2.06
N ALA A 276 3.26 10.91 -3.40
CA ALA A 276 2.59 11.92 -4.22
C ALA A 276 1.06 11.84 -4.18
N TYR A 277 0.49 10.71 -3.77
CA TYR A 277 -0.96 10.47 -3.76
C TYR A 277 -1.54 10.49 -2.36
N LEU A 278 -2.83 10.77 -2.26
CA LEU A 278 -3.57 10.67 -1.01
C LEU A 278 -3.82 9.19 -0.64
N PRO A 279 -3.80 8.83 0.65
CA PRO A 279 -4.20 7.51 1.13
C PRO A 279 -5.53 7.00 0.53
N SER A 280 -6.52 7.88 0.40
CA SER A 280 -7.82 7.55 -0.22
C SER A 280 -7.72 7.23 -1.72
N GLN A 281 -6.83 7.89 -2.47
CA GLN A 281 -6.57 7.58 -3.89
C GLN A 281 -5.86 6.24 -4.06
N ILE A 282 -4.94 5.92 -3.15
CA ILE A 282 -4.25 4.62 -3.13
C ILE A 282 -5.27 3.50 -2.89
N ALA A 283 -6.17 3.66 -1.91
CA ALA A 283 -7.23 2.70 -1.63
C ALA A 283 -8.18 2.52 -2.82
N ALA A 284 -8.60 3.62 -3.46
CA ALA A 284 -9.40 3.60 -4.68
C ALA A 284 -8.71 2.83 -5.81
N SER A 285 -7.43 3.10 -6.04
CA SER A 285 -6.61 2.42 -7.06
C SER A 285 -6.49 0.93 -6.80
N ALA A 286 -6.32 0.53 -5.53
CA ALA A 286 -6.21 -0.87 -5.14
C ALA A 286 -7.51 -1.64 -5.38
N VAL A 287 -8.67 -1.09 -4.96
CA VAL A 287 -9.98 -1.73 -5.19
C VAL A 287 -10.29 -1.81 -6.69
N PHE A 288 -10.03 -0.73 -7.43
CA PHE A 288 -10.24 -0.71 -8.87
C PHE A 288 -9.42 -1.79 -9.58
N LEU A 289 -8.12 -1.86 -9.27
CA LEU A 289 -7.21 -2.83 -9.87
C LEU A 289 -7.58 -4.27 -9.48
N ALA A 290 -7.95 -4.50 -8.22
CA ALA A 290 -8.37 -5.82 -7.76
C ALA A 290 -9.63 -6.31 -8.51
N ASN A 291 -10.65 -5.46 -8.65
CA ASN A 291 -11.84 -5.79 -9.44
C ASN A 291 -11.50 -6.10 -10.90
N LEU A 292 -10.61 -5.30 -11.53
CA LEU A 292 -10.14 -5.59 -12.88
C LEU A 292 -9.44 -6.96 -12.97
N MET A 293 -8.60 -7.31 -11.99
CA MET A 293 -7.90 -8.60 -11.95
C MET A 293 -8.85 -9.80 -11.78
N PHE A 294 -10.03 -9.59 -11.20
CA PHE A 294 -11.10 -10.59 -11.14
C PHE A 294 -12.07 -10.54 -12.33
N ASN A 295 -11.74 -9.77 -13.38
CA ASN A 295 -12.62 -9.54 -14.53
C ASN A 295 -14.02 -9.01 -14.11
N GLN A 296 -14.07 -8.27 -13.01
CA GLN A 296 -15.27 -7.64 -12.48
C GLN A 296 -15.34 -6.17 -12.90
N TYR A 297 -16.57 -5.65 -12.93
CA TYR A 297 -16.79 -4.24 -13.16
C TYR A 297 -16.06 -3.37 -12.11
N PRO A 298 -15.09 -2.53 -12.51
CA PRO A 298 -14.08 -2.07 -11.57
C PRO A 298 -14.47 -0.85 -10.74
N TRP A 299 -15.43 -0.05 -11.21
CA TRP A 299 -15.80 1.20 -10.56
C TRP A 299 -17.29 1.49 -10.67
N THR A 300 -18.05 1.15 -9.62
CA THR A 300 -19.49 1.39 -9.57
C THR A 300 -19.84 2.81 -9.18
N ALA A 301 -21.04 3.26 -9.56
CA ALA A 301 -21.60 4.52 -9.08
C ALA A 301 -21.66 4.58 -7.54
N THR A 302 -21.78 3.43 -6.87
CA THR A 302 -21.70 3.34 -5.41
C THR A 302 -20.27 3.56 -4.90
N LEU A 303 -19.27 2.95 -5.54
CA LEU A 303 -17.86 3.21 -5.23
C LEU A 303 -17.50 4.68 -5.48
N GLU A 304 -17.90 5.24 -6.62
CA GLU A 304 -17.72 6.67 -6.93
C GLU A 304 -18.36 7.57 -5.86
N HIS A 305 -19.60 7.26 -5.43
CA HIS A 305 -20.29 8.02 -4.39
C HIS A 305 -19.53 8.02 -3.04
N TYR A 306 -19.13 6.86 -2.53
CA TYR A 306 -18.46 6.76 -1.22
C TYR A 306 -16.97 7.12 -1.26
N SER A 307 -16.31 6.92 -2.41
CA SER A 307 -14.93 7.32 -2.62
C SER A 307 -14.79 8.80 -2.98
N GLY A 308 -15.85 9.46 -3.44
CA GLY A 308 -15.80 10.84 -3.91
C GLY A 308 -14.85 11.04 -5.10
N TYR A 309 -14.47 9.98 -5.81
CA TYR A 309 -13.51 10.02 -6.91
C TYR A 309 -14.09 9.40 -8.17
N HIS A 310 -13.89 10.11 -9.28
CA HIS A 310 -13.98 9.56 -10.62
C HIS A 310 -12.65 8.89 -11.01
N LEU A 311 -12.66 8.03 -12.02
CA LEU A 311 -11.47 7.31 -12.50
C LEU A 311 -10.29 8.27 -12.81
N LYS A 312 -10.58 9.44 -13.37
CA LYS A 312 -9.55 10.45 -13.69
C LYS A 312 -8.75 10.91 -12.46
N ASP A 313 -9.39 10.97 -11.30
CA ASP A 313 -8.79 11.53 -10.07
C ASP A 313 -7.70 10.64 -9.50
N PHE A 314 -7.69 9.34 -9.79
CA PHE A 314 -6.69 8.38 -9.30
C PHE A 314 -6.04 7.54 -10.40
N SER A 315 -6.32 7.82 -11.68
CA SER A 315 -5.78 7.10 -12.84
C SER A 315 -4.25 6.97 -12.84
N LYS A 316 -3.52 8.03 -12.47
CA LYS A 316 -2.06 8.01 -12.36
C LYS A 316 -1.55 7.19 -11.17
N CYS A 317 -2.30 7.16 -10.07
CA CYS A 317 -2.02 6.28 -8.94
C CYS A 317 -2.23 4.81 -9.33
N LEU A 318 -3.29 4.51 -10.07
CA LEU A 318 -3.58 3.18 -10.62
C LEU A 318 -2.49 2.70 -11.59
N GLU A 319 -2.07 3.57 -12.51
CA GLU A 319 -0.99 3.27 -13.45
C GLU A 319 0.33 2.93 -12.72
N LEU A 320 0.69 3.72 -11.70
CA LEU A 320 1.85 3.47 -10.86
C LEU A 320 1.71 2.17 -10.05
N LEU A 321 0.53 1.90 -9.49
CA LEU A 321 0.24 0.69 -8.73
C LEU A 321 0.43 -0.57 -9.55
N ASN A 322 -0.13 -0.61 -10.77
CA ASN A 322 0.06 -1.75 -11.65
C ASN A 322 1.53 -1.92 -12.08
N TYR A 323 2.23 -0.81 -12.34
CA TYR A 323 3.66 -0.85 -12.66
C TYR A 323 4.49 -1.46 -11.53
N VAL A 324 4.30 -0.99 -10.30
CA VAL A 324 5.03 -1.52 -9.13
C VAL A 324 4.64 -2.98 -8.86
N LEU A 325 3.37 -3.36 -9.01
CA LEU A 325 2.92 -4.74 -8.90
C LEU A 325 3.66 -5.67 -9.88
N LEU A 326 3.81 -5.28 -11.14
CA LEU A 326 4.56 -6.05 -12.14
C LEU A 326 6.04 -6.25 -11.74
N LEU A 327 6.65 -5.25 -11.11
CA LEU A 327 8.01 -5.37 -10.57
C LEU A 327 8.09 -6.34 -9.38
N THR A 328 7.02 -6.45 -8.58
CA THR A 328 6.95 -7.39 -7.44
C THR A 328 6.76 -8.85 -7.88
N PHE A 329 6.09 -9.09 -9.01
CA PHE A 329 5.64 -10.42 -9.44
C PHE A 329 6.78 -11.34 -9.96
N SER A 330 7.98 -10.81 -10.18
CA SER A 330 9.10 -11.56 -10.76
C SER A 330 9.95 -12.31 -9.71
N ARG A 331 9.47 -13.45 -9.21
CA ARG A 331 10.29 -14.38 -8.40
C ARG A 331 11.48 -15.01 -9.17
N GLY A 332 11.57 -14.82 -10.48
CA GLY A 332 12.70 -15.24 -11.31
C GLY A 332 13.96 -14.38 -11.14
N LYS A 333 14.72 -14.61 -10.05
CA LYS A 333 16.09 -14.11 -9.79
C LYS A 333 16.36 -12.59 -9.80
N LYS A 334 15.37 -11.69 -9.94
CA LYS A 334 15.57 -10.22 -9.95
C LYS A 334 14.42 -9.36 -9.38
N GLY A 335 13.41 -9.94 -8.72
CA GLY A 335 12.37 -9.17 -8.04
C GLY A 335 12.94 -8.34 -6.88
N VAL A 336 12.35 -7.17 -6.61
CA VAL A 336 12.89 -6.22 -5.63
C VAL A 336 12.21 -6.35 -4.24
N PHE A 337 11.15 -7.17 -4.11
CA PHE A 337 10.24 -7.17 -2.94
C PHE A 337 9.78 -8.60 -2.53
N PHE A 338 10.71 -9.43 -2.05
CA PHE A 338 10.39 -10.84 -1.78
C PHE A 338 9.47 -11.02 -0.57
N THR A 339 9.66 -10.25 0.49
CA THR A 339 8.91 -10.48 1.74
C THR A 339 7.42 -10.23 1.57
N LEU A 340 7.04 -9.10 0.96
CA LEU A 340 5.63 -8.79 0.77
C LEU A 340 4.93 -9.79 -0.16
N TYR A 341 5.61 -10.20 -1.24
CA TYR A 341 5.10 -11.24 -2.13
C TYR A 341 4.89 -12.55 -1.36
N ASP A 342 5.88 -12.95 -0.56
CA ASP A 342 5.89 -14.20 0.20
C ASP A 342 4.81 -14.23 1.29
N LYS A 343 4.60 -13.09 1.96
CA LYS A 343 3.49 -12.86 2.91
C LYS A 343 2.18 -13.23 2.25
N TYR A 344 1.81 -12.58 1.14
CA TYR A 344 0.53 -12.78 0.46
C TYR A 344 0.47 -14.03 -0.45
N ALA A 345 1.59 -14.73 -0.64
CA ALA A 345 1.66 -16.03 -1.32
C ALA A 345 1.23 -17.18 -0.40
N ASN A 346 1.21 -16.93 0.91
CA ASN A 346 0.76 -17.85 1.94
C ASN A 346 -0.73 -18.17 1.79
N GLU A 347 -1.11 -19.42 2.08
CA GLU A 347 -2.50 -19.90 1.99
C GLU A 347 -3.44 -19.13 2.93
N LYS A 348 -2.95 -18.56 4.04
CA LYS A 348 -3.74 -17.71 4.94
C LYS A 348 -4.32 -16.47 4.24
N PHE A 349 -3.73 -16.05 3.12
CA PHE A 349 -4.21 -14.96 2.26
C PHE A 349 -4.64 -15.45 0.88
N LEU A 350 -4.98 -16.73 0.75
CA LEU A 350 -5.42 -17.37 -0.51
C LEU A 350 -4.40 -17.28 -1.65
N GLY A 351 -3.13 -16.99 -1.36
CA GLY A 351 -2.09 -16.89 -2.38
C GLY A 351 -2.31 -15.77 -3.39
N VAL A 352 -3.04 -14.70 -3.05
CA VAL A 352 -3.41 -13.61 -3.98
C VAL A 352 -2.22 -12.93 -4.68
N SER A 353 -1.02 -12.94 -4.09
CA SER A 353 0.18 -12.41 -4.76
C SER A 353 0.64 -13.25 -5.96
N LYS A 354 0.17 -14.50 -6.08
CA LYS A 354 0.45 -15.39 -7.22
C LYS A 354 -0.49 -15.12 -8.40
N MET A 355 -1.52 -14.30 -8.24
CA MET A 355 -2.41 -13.90 -9.34
C MET A 355 -1.62 -13.11 -10.38
N GLN A 356 -1.87 -13.39 -11.66
CA GLN A 356 -1.19 -12.72 -12.76
C GLN A 356 -1.59 -11.24 -12.81
N PRO A 357 -0.63 -10.30 -12.70
CA PRO A 357 -0.91 -8.89 -12.87
C PRO A 357 -1.35 -8.57 -14.31
N ILE A 358 -2.08 -7.48 -14.47
CA ILE A 358 -2.49 -7.00 -15.79
C ILE A 358 -1.27 -6.37 -16.50
N PRO A 359 -0.99 -6.69 -17.78
CA PRO A 359 0.08 -6.04 -18.53
C PRO A 359 -0.08 -4.51 -18.53
N GLN A 360 1.02 -3.77 -18.33
CA GLN A 360 0.97 -2.31 -18.20
C GLN A 360 0.30 -1.62 -19.40
N GLU A 361 0.59 -2.08 -20.62
CA GLU A 361 -0.03 -1.55 -21.83
C GLU A 361 -1.55 -1.70 -21.84
N SER A 362 -2.07 -2.78 -21.25
CA SER A 362 -3.51 -3.01 -21.16
C SER A 362 -4.17 -1.99 -20.24
N ILE A 363 -3.53 -1.64 -19.11
CA ILE A 363 -4.00 -0.58 -18.21
C ILE A 363 -3.95 0.78 -18.90
N ILE A 364 -2.87 1.11 -19.62
CA ILE A 364 -2.75 2.39 -20.33
C ILE A 364 -3.86 2.53 -21.38
N LYS A 365 -4.04 1.52 -22.25
CA LYS A 365 -5.10 1.51 -23.27
C LYS A 365 -6.49 1.58 -22.65
N TYR A 366 -6.69 0.91 -21.51
CA TYR A 366 -7.93 0.97 -20.76
C TYR A 366 -8.21 2.40 -20.29
N LEU A 367 -7.23 3.05 -19.67
CA LEU A 367 -7.36 4.43 -19.19
C LEU A 367 -7.60 5.40 -20.35
N GLU A 368 -6.83 5.33 -21.44
CA GLU A 368 -7.04 6.15 -22.64
C GLU A 368 -8.46 6.00 -23.18
N LYS A 369 -9.01 4.79 -23.17
CA LYS A 369 -10.37 4.54 -23.65
C LYS A 369 -11.46 5.15 -22.76
N TYR A 370 -11.23 5.28 -21.46
CA TYR A 370 -12.30 5.62 -20.50
C TYR A 370 -12.10 6.94 -19.75
N LEU A 371 -10.93 7.57 -19.85
CA LEU A 371 -10.68 8.87 -19.22
C LEU A 371 -11.48 10.01 -19.86
N ASP A 372 -11.77 9.95 -21.16
CA ASP A 372 -12.56 10.96 -21.87
C ASP A 372 -14.06 10.92 -21.52
N TYR A 373 -14.51 9.89 -20.80
CA TYR A 373 -15.93 9.64 -20.52
C TYR A 373 -16.39 10.15 -19.14
N TYR A 374 -15.47 10.67 -18.30
CA TYR A 374 -15.71 11.16 -16.94
C TYR A 374 -15.16 12.56 -16.74
#